data_AF-A0A3M4LY22-F1
#
_entry.id   AF-A0A3M4LY22-F1
#
_cell.length_a   1.000
_cell.length_b   1.000
_cell.length_c   1.000
_cell.angle_alpha   90.00
_cell.angle_beta   90.00
_cell.angle_gamma   90.00
#
_symmetry.space_group_name_H-M   'P 1'
#
loop_
_entity.id
_entity.type
_entity.pdbx_description
1 polymer ?
#
loop_
_entity_poly.entity_id
_entity_poly.type
_entity_poly.pdbx_seq_one_letter_code
_entity_poly.pdbx_strand_id
1 'polypeptide(L)'
;MDITATLSLGDPLEPARKATAGMLQSRERTYSLPQPFYSDERLFEIDMQEIFHKEWLIAGMTCEIPTKGNYLTLQIGKNPILVVRAPDGSVNAFHNVCRHRGSRLCTAEKGKVAKLVCPYHQWTYELDGRLLYAGTEMGDDFDMKKFSLKPVHVKTAGGYIFISLAENPPAIDEFLATLKHYMEPYDMENTKVAVQTTLMEKANWKLVLENNRECYHCNGSHPELLKTLLEWDDVTDPRADQAFKDHVAASAAAWDAEKIPYAHASFGLRNRIVRMPLLKGTVSMTMDGQPGCRKLMGRIQNPDLGSMRILHLPHSWNHCMGDHIIVFTVWPISAQETMVTTKWIVHKDAVEGVDYDVERMRQVWDATNDQDRRLAEENQRGINSSAYQPGPYSKTYEFGVVNFIDWYSSRMLANLGAEPAPYLKGVAV
;
A
#
# COMPACT_ATOMS: atom_id res chain seq x y z
N MET A 1 33.79 -16.46 -3.53
CA MET A 1 33.87 -17.00 -4.89
C MET A 1 32.46 -17.21 -5.36
N ASP A 2 32.05 -16.43 -6.36
CA ASP A 2 30.74 -16.53 -6.97
C ASP A 2 30.89 -17.48 -8.17
N ILE A 3 30.57 -18.75 -7.94
CA ILE A 3 30.72 -19.82 -8.95
C ILE A 3 29.60 -19.70 -10.02
N THR A 4 28.67 -18.76 -9.85
CA THR A 4 27.53 -18.51 -10.74
C THR A 4 27.57 -17.15 -11.46
N ALA A 5 28.31 -16.14 -10.96
CA ALA A 5 28.35 -14.80 -11.56
C ALA A 5 28.88 -14.75 -12.99
N THR A 6 29.66 -15.74 -13.41
CA THR A 6 30.28 -15.75 -14.75
C THR A 6 29.44 -16.46 -15.81
N LEU A 7 28.34 -17.11 -15.44
CA LEU A 7 27.42 -17.75 -16.38
C LEU A 7 26.09 -16.99 -16.39
N SER A 8 25.95 -16.05 -17.32
CA SER A 8 24.66 -15.43 -17.61
C SER A 8 23.83 -16.39 -18.46
N LEU A 9 22.65 -16.80 -17.96
CA LEU A 9 21.64 -17.52 -18.73
C LEU A 9 20.83 -16.59 -19.65
N GLY A 10 21.20 -15.30 -19.73
CA GLY A 10 20.39 -14.26 -20.34
C GLY A 10 19.16 -13.90 -19.49
N ASP A 11 18.41 -12.90 -19.93
CA ASP A 11 17.12 -12.58 -19.33
C ASP A 11 16.01 -13.40 -20.02
N PRO A 12 15.40 -14.39 -19.33
CA PRO A 12 14.35 -15.21 -19.91
C PRO A 12 13.07 -14.42 -20.24
N LEU A 13 12.90 -13.21 -19.71
CA LEU A 13 11.75 -12.34 -19.93
C LEU A 13 11.99 -11.30 -21.05
N GLU A 14 13.17 -11.25 -21.66
CA GLU A 14 13.54 -10.24 -22.66
C GLU A 14 12.48 -10.06 -23.79
N PRO A 15 11.92 -11.12 -24.40
CA PRO A 15 10.85 -10.95 -25.40
C PRO A 15 9.57 -10.35 -24.79
N ALA A 16 9.21 -10.74 -23.57
CA ALA A 16 8.03 -10.24 -22.87
C ALA A 16 8.20 -8.77 -22.47
N ARG A 17 9.41 -8.34 -22.08
CA ARG A 17 9.74 -6.93 -21.82
C ARG A 17 9.55 -6.06 -23.05
N LYS A 18 10.06 -6.50 -24.20
CA LYS A 18 9.88 -5.79 -25.48
C LYS A 18 8.41 -5.68 -25.86
N ALA A 19 7.64 -6.76 -25.72
CA ALA A 19 6.21 -6.75 -25.97
C ALA A 19 5.46 -5.81 -25.00
N THR A 20 5.82 -5.84 -23.71
CA THR A 20 5.25 -4.96 -22.67
C THR A 20 5.47 -3.49 -23.05
N ALA A 21 6.71 -3.11 -23.35
CA ALA A 21 7.03 -1.75 -23.75
C ALA A 21 6.28 -1.34 -25.02
N GLY A 22 6.27 -2.19 -26.05
CA GLY A 22 5.55 -1.92 -27.30
C GLY A 22 4.05 -1.69 -27.08
N MET A 23 3.39 -2.54 -26.28
CA MET A 23 1.97 -2.40 -25.96
C MET A 23 1.66 -1.12 -25.18
N LEU A 24 2.51 -0.73 -24.21
CA LEU A 24 2.33 0.52 -23.45
C LEU A 24 2.58 1.76 -24.32
N GLN A 25 3.52 1.69 -25.26
CA GLN A 25 3.79 2.79 -26.19
C GLN A 25 2.64 3.01 -27.18
N SER A 26 2.00 1.93 -27.63
CA SER A 26 0.95 1.99 -28.66
C SER A 26 -0.48 2.00 -28.13
N ARG A 27 -0.71 1.78 -26.82
CA ARG A 27 -2.08 1.76 -26.27
C ARG A 27 -2.77 3.13 -26.45
N GLU A 28 -4.09 3.09 -26.58
CA GLU A 28 -4.96 4.26 -26.52
C GLU A 28 -5.10 4.72 -25.06
N ARG A 29 -4.67 5.95 -24.74
CA ARG A 29 -4.55 6.45 -23.35
C ARG A 29 -5.80 6.22 -22.51
N THR A 30 -6.99 6.52 -23.06
CA THR A 30 -8.25 6.45 -22.33
C THR A 30 -8.95 5.12 -22.48
N TYR A 31 -8.22 4.04 -22.79
CA TYR A 31 -8.74 2.69 -22.86
C TYR A 31 -8.04 1.81 -21.82
N SER A 32 -8.70 0.71 -21.44
CA SER A 32 -8.13 -0.31 -20.56
C SER A 32 -6.88 -0.98 -21.16
N LEU A 33 -6.15 -1.75 -20.36
CA LEU A 33 -4.93 -2.40 -20.86
C LEU A 33 -5.25 -3.59 -21.78
N PRO A 34 -4.35 -3.93 -22.72
CA PRO A 34 -4.40 -5.20 -23.44
C PRO A 34 -4.46 -6.41 -22.50
N GLN A 35 -5.13 -7.48 -22.94
CA GLN A 35 -5.36 -8.69 -22.13
C GLN A 35 -4.12 -9.22 -21.39
N PRO A 36 -2.92 -9.31 -22.01
CA PRO A 36 -1.76 -9.93 -21.37
C PRO A 36 -1.35 -9.24 -20.06
N PHE A 37 -1.64 -7.95 -19.88
CA PHE A 37 -1.34 -7.23 -18.63
C PHE A 37 -2.09 -7.81 -17.43
N TYR A 38 -3.24 -8.44 -17.65
CA TYR A 38 -4.09 -8.96 -16.58
C TYR A 38 -4.00 -10.48 -16.41
N SER A 39 -3.41 -11.21 -17.36
CA SER A 39 -3.52 -12.67 -17.37
C SER A 39 -2.20 -13.41 -17.68
N ASP A 40 -1.17 -12.74 -18.21
CA ASP A 40 0.08 -13.39 -18.60
C ASP A 40 1.09 -13.43 -17.44
N GLU A 41 1.52 -14.63 -17.05
CA GLU A 41 2.47 -14.86 -15.96
C GLU A 41 3.83 -14.19 -16.17
N ARG A 42 4.26 -14.00 -17.43
CA ARG A 42 5.53 -13.32 -17.73
C ARG A 42 5.42 -11.82 -17.48
N LEU A 43 4.27 -11.22 -17.82
CA LEU A 43 4.01 -9.82 -17.52
C LEU A 43 3.82 -9.60 -16.02
N PHE A 44 3.21 -10.55 -15.32
CA PHE A 44 3.17 -10.53 -13.86
C PHE A 44 4.57 -10.54 -13.24
N GLU A 45 5.47 -11.41 -13.69
CA GLU A 45 6.85 -11.42 -13.18
C GLU A 45 7.58 -10.10 -13.51
N ILE A 46 7.30 -9.47 -14.66
CA ILE A 46 7.80 -8.13 -14.98
C ILE A 46 7.21 -7.08 -14.02
N ASP A 47 5.90 -7.10 -13.72
CA ASP A 47 5.28 -6.21 -12.71
C ASP A 47 5.99 -6.36 -11.35
N MET A 48 6.30 -7.59 -10.93
CA MET A 48 7.02 -7.81 -9.69
C MET A 48 8.42 -7.19 -9.71
N GLN A 49 9.18 -7.42 -10.78
CA GLN A 49 10.56 -6.94 -10.91
C GLN A 49 10.67 -5.43 -11.13
N GLU A 50 9.75 -4.86 -11.90
CA GLU A 50 9.82 -3.48 -12.35
C GLU A 50 8.97 -2.53 -11.51
N ILE A 51 7.94 -3.01 -10.81
CA ILE A 51 7.10 -2.17 -9.96
C ILE A 51 7.32 -2.52 -8.48
N PHE A 52 6.93 -3.71 -8.04
CA PHE A 52 6.89 -4.04 -6.61
C PHE A 52 8.28 -4.17 -5.96
N HIS A 53 9.31 -4.56 -6.71
CA HIS A 53 10.67 -4.58 -6.19
C HIS A 53 11.34 -3.20 -6.23
N LYS A 54 10.83 -2.25 -7.04
CA LYS A 54 11.50 -0.95 -7.25
C LYS A 54 10.82 0.22 -6.54
N GLU A 55 9.51 0.15 -6.33
CA GLU A 55 8.77 1.19 -5.61
C GLU A 55 8.93 1.09 -4.09
N TRP A 56 8.46 2.13 -3.41
CA TRP A 56 8.24 2.07 -1.97
C TRP A 56 6.92 1.35 -1.69
N LEU A 57 6.94 0.43 -0.72
CA LEU A 57 5.77 -0.31 -0.27
C LEU A 57 5.56 -0.11 1.23
N ILE A 58 4.32 0.01 1.69
CA ILE A 58 3.94 0.02 3.10
C ILE A 58 4.06 -1.41 3.62
N ALA A 59 5.03 -1.64 4.50
CA ALA A 59 5.28 -2.93 5.14
C ALA A 59 4.36 -3.17 6.35
N GLY A 60 3.87 -2.09 6.96
CA GLY A 60 3.03 -2.14 8.15
C GLY A 60 3.02 -0.82 8.88
N MET A 61 2.48 -0.84 10.09
CA MET A 61 2.37 0.33 10.97
C MET A 61 3.39 0.25 12.09
N THR A 62 3.91 1.41 12.48
CA THR A 62 4.88 1.56 13.57
C THR A 62 4.39 1.00 14.91
N CYS A 63 3.08 1.06 15.17
CA CYS A 63 2.43 0.51 16.37
C CYS A 63 2.41 -1.03 16.42
N GLU A 64 2.68 -1.72 15.30
CA GLU A 64 2.80 -3.19 15.26
C GLU A 64 4.15 -3.67 15.80
N ILE A 65 5.16 -2.79 15.81
CA ILE A 65 6.49 -3.05 16.36
C ILE A 65 6.87 -2.02 17.43
N PRO A 66 6.08 -1.85 18.51
CA PRO A 66 6.18 -0.66 19.38
C PRO A 66 7.48 -0.58 20.18
N THR A 67 8.16 -1.71 20.43
CA THR A 67 9.34 -1.75 21.29
C THR A 67 10.51 -2.47 20.63
N LYS A 68 11.72 -2.26 21.15
CA LYS A 68 12.94 -2.96 20.73
C LYS A 68 12.69 -4.46 20.53
N GLY A 69 13.18 -4.97 19.40
CA GLY A 69 13.15 -6.37 19.06
C GLY A 69 11.80 -6.86 18.56
N ASN A 70 10.74 -6.04 18.63
CA ASN A 70 9.53 -6.34 17.89
C ASN A 70 9.82 -6.33 16.40
N TYR A 71 9.29 -7.32 15.71
CA TYR A 71 9.44 -7.45 14.27
C TYR A 71 8.13 -7.88 13.62
N LEU A 72 8.04 -7.58 12.33
CA LEU A 72 7.07 -8.17 11.41
C LEU A 72 7.81 -8.75 10.20
N THR A 73 7.22 -9.75 9.56
CA THR A 73 7.72 -10.31 8.30
C THR A 73 6.66 -10.17 7.23
N LEU A 74 7.10 -9.95 6.00
CA LEU A 74 6.23 -9.88 4.83
C LEU A 74 6.86 -10.65 3.66
N GLN A 75 6.03 -10.97 2.67
CA GLN A 75 6.44 -11.66 1.45
C GLN A 75 6.18 -10.74 0.25
N ILE A 76 7.23 -10.34 -0.47
CA ILE A 76 7.12 -9.54 -1.70
C ILE A 76 7.50 -10.43 -2.87
N GLY A 77 6.51 -10.97 -3.57
CA GLY A 77 6.73 -12.00 -4.58
C GLY A 77 7.51 -13.17 -3.97
N LYS A 78 8.73 -13.40 -4.44
CA LYS A 78 9.62 -14.47 -3.95
C LYS A 78 10.55 -14.03 -2.81
N ASN A 79 10.52 -12.75 -2.41
CA ASN A 79 11.43 -12.16 -1.43
C ASN A 79 10.81 -12.11 -0.02
N PRO A 80 11.29 -12.91 0.95
CA PRO A 80 10.87 -12.77 2.33
C PRO A 80 11.63 -11.60 2.99
N ILE A 81 10.90 -10.68 3.60
CA ILE A 81 11.45 -9.47 4.23
C ILE A 81 11.15 -9.49 5.73
N LEU A 82 12.10 -8.97 6.51
CA LEU A 82 12.01 -8.78 7.94
C LEU A 82 12.13 -7.28 8.22
N VAL A 83 11.20 -6.74 9.01
CA VAL A 83 11.24 -5.37 9.54
C VAL A 83 11.30 -5.46 11.06
N VAL A 84 12.25 -4.79 11.69
CA VAL A 84 12.52 -4.91 13.13
C VAL A 84 12.86 -3.56 13.75
N ARG A 85 12.36 -3.32 14.97
CA ARG A 85 12.72 -2.13 15.75
C ARG A 85 14.02 -2.37 16.52
N ALA A 86 15.00 -1.50 16.30
CA ALA A 86 16.29 -1.53 16.98
C ALA A 86 16.21 -0.90 18.40
N PRO A 87 17.27 -1.05 19.23
CA PRO A 87 17.30 -0.52 20.59
C PRO A 87 17.20 1.00 20.71
N ASP A 88 17.70 1.74 19.71
CA ASP A 88 17.65 3.20 19.63
C ASP A 88 16.30 3.74 19.11
N GLY A 89 15.34 2.84 18.86
CA GLY A 89 14.02 3.17 18.34
C GLY A 89 13.95 3.21 16.81
N SER A 90 15.07 3.15 16.10
CA SER A 90 15.09 3.06 14.64
C SER A 90 14.41 1.79 14.13
N VAL A 91 13.87 1.84 12.91
CA VAL A 91 13.31 0.67 12.23
C VAL A 91 14.28 0.26 11.13
N ASN A 92 14.69 -1.01 11.16
CA ASN A 92 15.56 -1.61 10.15
C ASN A 92 14.78 -2.64 9.34
N ALA A 93 15.14 -2.82 8.07
CA ALA A 93 14.60 -3.87 7.21
C ALA A 93 15.70 -4.67 6.52
N PHE A 94 15.48 -5.97 6.37
CA PHE A 94 16.43 -6.91 5.78
C PHE A 94 15.72 -7.96 4.94
N HIS A 95 16.43 -8.54 3.98
CA HIS A 95 16.01 -9.84 3.46
C HIS A 95 16.05 -10.85 4.62
N ASN A 96 14.93 -11.53 4.87
CA ASN A 96 14.78 -12.54 5.92
C ASN A 96 15.43 -13.87 5.49
N VAL A 97 16.73 -13.81 5.23
CA VAL A 97 17.52 -14.88 4.62
C VAL A 97 18.89 -14.92 5.29
N CYS A 98 19.14 -15.99 6.03
CA CYS A 98 20.43 -16.25 6.66
C CYS A 98 21.53 -16.32 5.60
N ARG A 99 22.65 -15.62 5.86
CA ARG A 99 23.81 -15.53 4.98
C ARG A 99 24.67 -16.80 4.91
N HIS A 100 24.34 -17.83 5.69
CA HIS A 100 24.99 -19.14 5.62
C HIS A 100 24.42 -20.00 4.47
N ARG A 101 23.19 -20.50 4.62
CA ARG A 101 22.55 -21.43 3.67
C ARG A 101 21.12 -21.03 3.29
N GLY A 102 20.76 -19.76 3.47
CA GLY A 102 19.51 -19.19 2.97
C GLY A 102 18.25 -19.49 3.79
N SER A 103 18.36 -20.09 4.98
CA SER A 103 17.19 -20.31 5.86
C SER A 103 16.56 -18.98 6.29
N ARG A 104 15.23 -18.94 6.40
CA ARG A 104 14.53 -17.81 7.01
C ARG A 104 14.90 -17.69 8.49
N LEU A 105 15.15 -16.46 8.95
CA LEU A 105 15.52 -16.19 10.34
C LEU A 105 14.28 -16.19 11.23
N CYS A 106 13.27 -15.42 10.84
CA CYS A 106 12.00 -15.31 11.54
C CYS A 106 10.91 -15.98 10.69
N THR A 107 10.24 -16.99 11.25
CA THR A 107 9.22 -17.76 10.52
C THR A 107 7.78 -17.39 10.88
N ALA A 108 7.58 -16.74 12.03
CA ALA A 108 6.29 -16.17 12.40
C ALA A 108 6.11 -14.78 11.78
N GLU A 109 4.86 -14.43 11.45
CA GLU A 109 4.50 -13.14 10.83
C GLU A 109 4.88 -11.92 11.67
N LYS A 110 4.86 -12.07 13.00
CA LYS A 110 5.26 -11.05 13.96
C LYS A 110 5.82 -11.72 15.21
N GLY A 111 6.64 -10.98 15.96
CA GLY A 111 7.17 -11.48 17.22
C GLY A 111 8.05 -10.47 17.93
N LYS A 112 8.79 -10.97 18.92
CA LYS A 112 9.78 -10.20 19.68
C LYS A 112 11.03 -11.04 19.90
N VAL A 113 12.19 -10.47 19.62
CA VAL A 113 13.48 -11.14 19.77
C VAL A 113 14.51 -10.24 20.43
N ALA A 114 15.47 -10.83 21.14
CA ALA A 114 16.64 -10.10 21.64
C ALA A 114 17.73 -9.93 20.55
N LYS A 115 17.82 -10.92 19.65
CA LYS A 115 18.74 -11.06 18.52
C LYS A 115 18.07 -11.86 17.41
N LEU A 116 18.52 -11.71 16.18
CA LEU A 116 18.04 -12.51 15.05
C LEU A 116 18.85 -13.80 14.98
N VAL A 117 18.31 -14.90 15.51
CA VAL A 117 19.00 -16.20 15.56
C VAL A 117 18.46 -17.10 14.46
N CYS A 118 19.32 -17.53 13.55
CA CYS A 118 18.95 -18.48 12.50
C CYS A 118 18.57 -19.83 13.13
N PRO A 119 17.37 -20.38 12.84
CA PRO A 119 16.93 -21.65 13.43
C PRO A 119 17.74 -22.85 12.92
N TYR A 120 18.45 -22.70 11.79
CA TYR A 120 19.16 -23.82 11.18
C TYR A 120 20.48 -24.15 11.89
N HIS A 121 21.39 -23.18 12.01
CA HIS A 121 22.74 -23.39 12.60
C HIS A 121 23.14 -22.25 13.56
N GLN A 122 22.16 -21.52 14.08
CA GLN A 122 22.33 -20.54 15.16
C GLN A 122 23.30 -19.38 14.84
N TRP A 123 23.54 -19.10 13.55
CA TRP A 123 24.12 -17.82 13.13
C TRP A 123 23.26 -16.70 13.70
N THR A 124 23.88 -15.85 14.51
CA THR A 124 23.19 -14.85 15.31
C THR A 124 23.57 -13.47 14.82
N TYR A 125 22.56 -12.67 14.50
CA TYR A 125 22.72 -11.31 14.03
C TYR A 125 22.17 -10.32 15.06
N GLU A 126 22.77 -9.13 15.10
CA GLU A 126 22.21 -7.99 15.79
C GLU A 126 20.97 -7.45 15.05
N LEU A 127 20.14 -6.65 15.71
CA LEU A 127 18.96 -6.00 15.12
C LEU A 127 19.31 -4.92 14.07
N ASP A 128 20.60 -4.58 13.92
CA ASP A 128 21.16 -3.77 12.83
C ASP A 128 21.69 -4.64 11.65
N GLY A 129 21.54 -5.96 11.73
CA GLY A 129 21.90 -6.92 10.68
C GLY A 129 23.34 -7.40 10.71
N ARG A 130 24.21 -6.87 11.59
CA ARG A 130 25.59 -7.36 11.72
C ARG A 130 25.61 -8.79 12.25
N LEU A 131 26.42 -9.66 11.64
CA LEU A 131 26.66 -11.02 12.14
C LEU A 131 27.51 -10.94 13.43
N LEU A 132 26.99 -11.49 14.53
CA LEU A 132 27.63 -11.49 15.85
C LEU A 132 28.22 -12.85 16.23
N TYR A 133 27.71 -13.94 15.67
CA TYR A 133 28.19 -15.29 15.96
C TYR A 133 27.89 -16.23 14.79
N ALA A 134 28.84 -17.10 14.44
CA ALA A 134 28.74 -18.02 13.31
C ALA A 134 29.16 -19.48 13.64
N GLY A 135 29.33 -19.80 14.92
CA GLY A 135 29.98 -21.06 15.37
C GLY A 135 31.48 -20.90 15.61
N THR A 136 32.13 -21.98 16.07
CA THR A 136 33.59 -22.04 16.28
C THR A 136 34.35 -22.62 15.08
N GLU A 137 33.67 -23.40 14.24
CA GLU A 137 34.30 -24.22 13.19
C GLU A 137 34.28 -23.57 11.79
N MET A 138 34.13 -22.24 11.69
CA MET A 138 34.16 -21.54 10.39
C MET A 138 35.58 -21.34 9.85
N GLY A 139 36.60 -21.56 10.69
CA GLY A 139 38.01 -21.32 10.38
C GLY A 139 38.45 -19.87 10.59
N ASP A 140 39.76 -19.68 10.77
CA ASP A 140 40.36 -18.40 11.14
C ASP A 140 40.21 -17.30 10.07
N ASP A 141 40.08 -17.69 8.78
CA ASP A 141 39.93 -16.77 7.66
C ASP A 141 38.49 -16.26 7.47
N PHE A 142 37.54 -16.69 8.31
CA PHE A 142 36.14 -16.31 8.19
C PHE A 142 35.88 -14.88 8.70
N ASP A 143 35.77 -13.94 7.76
CA ASP A 143 35.40 -12.56 8.08
C ASP A 143 33.88 -12.36 8.19
N MET A 144 33.37 -12.39 9.42
CA MET A 144 31.96 -12.17 9.76
C MET A 144 31.38 -10.87 9.17
N LYS A 145 32.19 -9.82 8.96
CA LYS A 145 31.72 -8.54 8.42
C LYS A 145 31.18 -8.66 6.99
N LYS A 146 31.67 -9.64 6.21
CA LYS A 146 31.19 -9.93 4.84
C LYS A 146 29.82 -10.61 4.80
N PHE A 147 29.34 -11.08 5.95
CA PHE A 147 28.15 -11.90 6.09
C PHE A 147 27.04 -11.26 6.93
N SER A 148 27.03 -9.93 7.07
CA SER A 148 25.86 -9.18 7.58
C SER A 148 24.61 -9.42 6.71
N LEU A 149 23.42 -9.27 7.29
CA LEU A 149 22.18 -9.38 6.54
C LEU A 149 22.14 -8.39 5.38
N LYS A 150 21.48 -8.77 4.28
CA LYS A 150 21.30 -7.88 3.14
C LYS A 150 20.22 -6.85 3.50
N PRO A 151 20.54 -5.55 3.54
CA PRO A 151 19.58 -4.52 3.95
C PRO A 151 18.51 -4.35 2.86
N VAL A 152 17.35 -3.88 3.31
CA VAL A 152 16.25 -3.37 2.48
C VAL A 152 16.04 -1.93 2.89
N HIS A 153 15.84 -1.03 1.94
CA HIS A 153 15.62 0.38 2.28
C HIS A 153 14.37 0.51 3.13
N VAL A 154 14.40 1.35 4.15
CA VAL A 154 13.28 1.57 5.05
C VAL A 154 13.19 3.03 5.47
N LYS A 155 11.98 3.56 5.51
CA LYS A 155 11.65 4.90 6.03
C LYS A 155 10.35 4.83 6.82
N THR A 156 10.17 5.74 7.77
CA THR A 156 8.93 5.84 8.56
C THR A 156 8.38 7.25 8.51
N ALA A 157 7.07 7.41 8.34
CA ALA A 157 6.40 8.70 8.43
C ALA A 157 4.91 8.53 8.78
N GLY A 158 4.38 9.41 9.62
CA GLY A 158 2.95 9.44 9.96
C GLY A 158 2.40 8.10 10.47
N GLY A 159 3.20 7.33 11.20
CA GLY A 159 2.80 6.00 11.69
C GLY A 159 3.01 4.83 10.72
N TYR A 160 3.36 5.08 9.46
CA TYR A 160 3.59 4.07 8.43
C TYR A 160 5.06 3.67 8.34
N ILE A 161 5.32 2.41 7.99
CA ILE A 161 6.65 1.89 7.65
C ILE A 161 6.69 1.60 6.15
N PHE A 162 7.56 2.31 5.42
CA PHE A 162 7.79 2.13 4.00
C PHE A 162 9.10 1.37 3.79
N ILE A 163 9.13 0.45 2.82
CA ILE A 163 10.32 -0.27 2.40
C ILE A 163 10.49 -0.27 0.88
N SER A 164 11.71 -0.48 0.39
CA SER A 164 11.95 -0.71 -1.05
C SER A 164 13.12 -1.68 -1.24
N LEU A 165 12.96 -2.58 -2.23
CA LEU A 165 13.98 -3.58 -2.61
C LEU A 165 14.93 -3.03 -3.68
N ALA A 166 14.68 -1.83 -4.21
CA ALA A 166 15.53 -1.20 -5.21
C ALA A 166 16.94 -0.96 -4.66
N GLU A 167 17.97 -1.05 -5.50
CA GLU A 167 19.28 -0.53 -5.11
C GLU A 167 19.22 0.99 -4.89
N ASN A 168 18.55 1.70 -5.79
CA ASN A 168 18.33 3.14 -5.77
C ASN A 168 16.82 3.44 -5.82
N PRO A 169 16.12 3.48 -4.67
CA PRO A 169 14.68 3.67 -4.65
C PRO A 169 14.29 5.09 -5.11
N PRO A 170 13.10 5.28 -5.71
CA PRO A 170 12.64 6.58 -6.15
C PRO A 170 12.48 7.55 -4.96
N ALA A 171 12.65 8.85 -5.21
CA ALA A 171 12.52 9.86 -4.15
C ALA A 171 11.12 9.82 -3.51
N ILE A 172 11.04 9.96 -2.19
CA ILE A 172 9.77 9.93 -1.44
C ILE A 172 9.69 10.99 -0.32
N ASP A 173 10.78 11.69 -0.03
CA ASP A 173 10.90 12.48 1.20
C ASP A 173 9.90 13.64 1.31
N GLU A 174 9.55 14.32 0.21
CA GLU A 174 8.54 15.38 0.21
C GLU A 174 7.15 14.85 0.59
N PHE A 175 6.80 13.67 0.08
CA PHE A 175 5.56 12.98 0.46
C PHE A 175 5.59 12.58 1.94
N LEU A 176 6.71 12.01 2.43
CA LEU A 176 6.84 11.61 3.83
C LEU A 176 6.75 12.81 4.79
N ALA A 177 7.32 13.96 4.43
CA ALA A 177 7.22 15.19 5.20
C ALA A 177 5.76 15.68 5.29
N THR A 178 5.05 15.64 4.17
CA THR A 178 3.62 15.99 4.11
C THR A 178 2.77 15.01 4.89
N LEU A 179 2.99 13.70 4.69
CA LEU A 179 2.30 12.65 5.45
C LEU A 179 2.50 12.82 6.96
N LYS A 180 3.73 13.11 7.40
CA LYS A 180 4.02 13.39 8.82
C LYS A 180 3.21 14.58 9.34
N HIS A 181 3.09 15.66 8.56
CA HIS A 181 2.29 16.82 8.94
C HIS A 181 0.80 16.48 9.05
N TYR A 182 0.24 15.75 8.07
CA TYR A 182 -1.19 15.40 8.03
C TYR A 182 -1.58 14.35 9.08
N MET A 183 -0.64 13.49 9.48
CA MET A 183 -0.84 12.47 10.51
C MET A 183 -0.55 12.96 11.93
N GLU A 184 0.01 14.16 12.09
CA GLU A 184 0.30 14.75 13.42
C GLU A 184 -0.92 14.77 14.35
N PRO A 185 -2.14 15.18 13.91
CA PRO A 185 -3.30 15.23 14.80
C PRO A 185 -3.70 13.88 15.38
N TYR A 186 -3.34 12.78 14.70
CA TYR A 186 -3.76 11.41 15.01
C TYR A 186 -2.88 10.73 16.07
N ASP A 187 -1.71 11.30 16.39
CA ASP A 187 -0.77 10.78 17.38
C ASP A 187 -0.45 9.28 17.19
N MET A 188 0.05 8.94 16.00
CA MET A 188 0.17 7.55 15.56
C MET A 188 1.05 6.65 16.45
N GLU A 189 1.95 7.22 17.24
CA GLU A 189 2.77 6.48 18.22
C GLU A 189 1.93 5.95 19.39
N ASN A 190 0.75 6.53 19.63
CA ASN A 190 -0.19 6.11 20.68
C ASN A 190 -1.40 5.35 20.14
N THR A 191 -1.20 4.56 19.07
CA THR A 191 -2.25 3.77 18.43
C THR A 191 -2.03 2.27 18.59
N LYS A 192 -3.04 1.47 18.25
CA LYS A 192 -2.95 0.02 18.08
C LYS A 192 -3.81 -0.45 16.90
N VAL A 193 -3.44 -1.56 16.30
CA VAL A 193 -4.33 -2.28 15.36
C VAL A 193 -5.42 -2.96 16.19
N ALA A 194 -6.66 -2.48 16.06
CA ALA A 194 -7.84 -3.10 16.69
C ALA A 194 -8.15 -4.44 16.04
N VAL A 195 -8.10 -4.48 14.71
CA VAL A 195 -8.40 -5.67 13.91
C VAL A 195 -7.73 -5.58 12.54
N GLN A 196 -7.36 -6.74 12.01
CA GLN A 196 -6.83 -6.91 10.67
C GLN A 196 -7.65 -7.99 9.95
N THR A 197 -7.98 -7.75 8.69
CA THR A 197 -8.59 -8.73 7.80
C THR A 197 -7.78 -8.88 6.54
N THR A 198 -7.91 -10.05 5.92
CA THR A 198 -7.28 -10.36 4.64
C THR A 198 -8.31 -11.02 3.76
N LEU A 199 -8.41 -10.53 2.52
CA LEU A 199 -9.29 -11.05 1.48
C LEU A 199 -8.44 -11.46 0.28
N MET A 200 -8.72 -12.63 -0.27
CA MET A 200 -8.14 -13.06 -1.54
C MET A 200 -9.15 -12.79 -2.65
N GLU A 201 -8.71 -12.10 -3.69
CA GLU A 201 -9.46 -11.78 -4.89
C GLU A 201 -8.85 -12.51 -6.09
N LYS A 202 -9.66 -13.25 -6.84
CA LYS A 202 -9.24 -13.90 -8.09
C LYS A 202 -9.20 -12.92 -9.26
N ALA A 203 -8.46 -11.84 -9.08
CA ALA A 203 -8.25 -10.80 -10.07
C ALA A 203 -6.80 -10.30 -10.01
N ASN A 204 -6.29 -9.82 -11.16
CA ASN A 204 -5.01 -9.15 -11.23
C ASN A 204 -4.98 -7.90 -10.33
N TRP A 205 -3.83 -7.61 -9.72
CA TRP A 205 -3.67 -6.47 -8.80
C TRP A 205 -4.05 -5.13 -9.44
N LYS A 206 -3.84 -4.97 -10.75
CA LYS A 206 -4.23 -3.76 -11.48
C LYS A 206 -5.74 -3.60 -11.49
N LEU A 207 -6.52 -4.67 -11.67
CA LEU A 207 -7.98 -4.60 -11.64
C LEU A 207 -8.50 -4.17 -10.26
N VAL A 208 -7.87 -4.64 -9.18
CA VAL A 208 -8.20 -4.22 -7.81
C VAL A 208 -7.98 -2.71 -7.63
N LEU A 209 -6.85 -2.20 -8.14
CA LEU A 209 -6.56 -0.77 -8.09
C LEU A 209 -7.47 0.02 -9.04
N GLU A 210 -7.72 -0.46 -10.26
CA GLU A 210 -8.66 0.19 -11.19
C GLU A 210 -10.03 0.33 -10.56
N ASN A 211 -10.58 -0.73 -9.94
CA ASN A 211 -11.84 -0.70 -9.19
C ASN A 211 -11.79 0.34 -8.06
N ASN A 212 -10.72 0.40 -7.27
CA ASN A 212 -10.58 1.39 -6.19
C ASN A 212 -10.52 2.85 -6.68
N ARG A 213 -10.01 3.10 -7.91
CA ARG A 213 -9.70 4.45 -8.39
C ARG A 213 -10.89 5.15 -9.06
N GLU A 214 -12.09 4.60 -8.93
CA GLU A 214 -13.34 5.19 -9.38
C GLU A 214 -14.49 4.85 -8.43
N CYS A 215 -15.62 5.53 -8.61
CA CYS A 215 -16.85 5.25 -7.84
C CYS A 215 -18.06 5.19 -8.79
N TYR A 216 -17.82 4.87 -10.06
CA TYR A 216 -18.84 4.71 -11.08
C TYR A 216 -19.72 3.48 -10.80
N HIS A 217 -19.15 2.42 -10.24
CA HIS A 217 -19.91 1.24 -9.82
C HIS A 217 -20.60 1.41 -8.45
N CYS A 218 -20.22 2.42 -7.65
CA CYS A 218 -20.64 2.54 -6.26
C CYS A 218 -22.15 2.54 -6.07
N ASN A 219 -22.89 3.34 -6.85
CA ASN A 219 -24.34 3.46 -6.72
C ASN A 219 -25.07 2.13 -6.99
N GLY A 220 -24.50 1.26 -7.81
CA GLY A 220 -25.06 -0.06 -8.11
C GLY A 220 -24.64 -1.15 -7.11
N SER A 221 -23.54 -0.95 -6.38
CA SER A 221 -22.83 -2.04 -5.70
C SER A 221 -22.63 -1.86 -4.19
N HIS A 222 -22.64 -0.63 -3.66
CA HIS A 222 -22.24 -0.35 -2.27
C HIS A 222 -23.29 0.36 -1.41
N PRO A 223 -24.41 -0.31 -1.08
CA PRO A 223 -25.45 0.28 -0.25
C PRO A 223 -24.98 0.61 1.18
N GLU A 224 -23.98 -0.10 1.72
CA GLU A 224 -23.40 0.18 3.04
C GLU A 224 -22.48 1.42 3.02
N LEU A 225 -21.56 1.49 2.06
CA LEU A 225 -20.57 2.57 1.96
C LEU A 225 -21.25 3.92 1.71
N LEU A 226 -22.22 3.95 0.80
CA LEU A 226 -22.95 5.16 0.39
C LEU A 226 -23.89 5.70 1.47
N LYS A 227 -23.98 5.07 2.64
CA LYS A 227 -24.61 5.69 3.83
C LYS A 227 -23.76 6.82 4.40
N THR A 228 -22.46 6.83 4.13
CA THR A 228 -21.50 7.75 4.77
C THR A 228 -20.54 8.39 3.76
N LEU A 229 -20.06 7.64 2.76
CA LEU A 229 -19.12 8.14 1.77
C LEU A 229 -19.83 8.97 0.70
N LEU A 230 -19.21 10.09 0.32
CA LEU A 230 -19.53 10.83 -0.91
C LEU A 230 -18.72 10.28 -2.08
N GLU A 231 -19.38 10.09 -3.24
CA GLU A 231 -18.78 9.55 -4.48
C GLU A 231 -17.70 10.45 -5.11
N TRP A 232 -17.61 11.70 -4.68
CA TRP A 232 -16.60 12.65 -5.15
C TRP A 232 -15.19 12.18 -4.77
N ASP A 233 -14.26 12.26 -5.71
CA ASP A 233 -12.85 11.92 -5.47
C ASP A 233 -12.01 13.14 -5.08
N ASP A 234 -12.53 14.35 -5.28
CA ASP A 234 -11.87 15.64 -5.00
C ASP A 234 -12.90 16.69 -4.54
N VAL A 235 -12.47 17.63 -3.69
CA VAL A 235 -13.29 18.77 -3.23
C VAL A 235 -13.58 19.79 -4.34
N THR A 236 -12.82 19.74 -5.44
CA THR A 236 -12.94 20.60 -6.61
C THR A 236 -13.53 19.91 -7.84
N ASP A 237 -14.20 18.76 -7.67
CA ASP A 237 -14.81 18.02 -8.78
C ASP A 237 -15.70 18.96 -9.62
N PRO A 238 -15.49 19.05 -10.96
CA PRO A 238 -16.22 19.98 -11.81
C PRO A 238 -17.73 19.71 -11.87
N ARG A 239 -18.17 18.51 -11.47
CA ARG A 239 -19.57 18.11 -11.42
C ARG A 239 -20.25 18.46 -10.10
N ALA A 240 -19.48 18.86 -9.09
CA ALA A 240 -20.00 19.20 -7.77
C ALA A 240 -21.05 20.31 -7.85
N ASP A 241 -22.21 20.05 -7.24
CA ASP A 241 -23.26 21.02 -7.06
C ASP A 241 -22.90 22.05 -5.96
N GLN A 242 -23.75 23.07 -5.81
CA GLN A 242 -23.51 24.09 -4.79
C GLN A 242 -23.64 23.53 -3.37
N ALA A 243 -24.52 22.57 -3.14
CA ALA A 243 -24.72 21.96 -1.83
C ALA A 243 -23.46 21.25 -1.33
N PHE A 244 -22.77 20.51 -2.20
CA PHE A 244 -21.48 19.89 -1.88
C PHE A 244 -20.40 20.94 -1.61
N LYS A 245 -20.32 21.99 -2.43
CA LYS A 245 -19.34 23.09 -2.22
C LYS A 245 -19.54 23.78 -0.88
N ASP A 246 -20.80 24.04 -0.50
CA ASP A 246 -21.14 24.64 0.79
C ASP A 246 -20.78 23.70 1.96
N HIS A 247 -21.00 22.39 1.79
CA HIS A 247 -20.61 21.38 2.78
C HIS A 247 -19.09 21.27 2.96
N VAL A 248 -18.33 21.30 1.86
CA VAL A 248 -16.86 21.37 1.88
C VAL A 248 -16.40 22.63 2.60
N ALA A 249 -16.98 23.80 2.30
CA ALA A 249 -16.60 25.07 2.93
C ALA A 249 -16.88 25.08 4.44
N ALA A 250 -18.03 24.55 4.86
CA ALA A 250 -18.36 24.41 6.28
C ALA A 250 -17.41 23.45 7.00
N SER A 251 -17.06 22.33 6.36
CA SER A 251 -16.12 21.34 6.91
C SER A 251 -14.71 21.91 7.04
N ALA A 252 -14.24 22.65 6.03
CA ALA A 252 -12.95 23.33 6.05
C ALA A 252 -12.86 24.35 7.20
N ALA A 253 -13.91 25.14 7.43
CA ALA A 253 -13.95 26.07 8.56
C ALA A 253 -13.84 25.36 9.93
N ALA A 254 -14.44 24.17 10.07
CA ALA A 254 -14.31 23.35 11.28
C ALA A 254 -12.90 22.78 11.44
N TRP A 255 -12.28 22.30 10.36
CA TRP A 255 -10.89 21.82 10.37
C TRP A 255 -9.90 22.94 10.70
N ASP A 256 -10.09 24.14 10.16
CA ASP A 256 -9.26 25.32 10.48
C ASP A 256 -9.34 25.69 11.97
N ALA A 257 -10.54 25.68 12.55
CA ALA A 257 -10.76 26.00 13.96
C ALA A 257 -9.95 25.07 14.90
N GLU A 258 -9.74 23.82 14.51
CA GLU A 258 -8.97 22.82 15.26
C GLU A 258 -7.54 22.60 14.70
N LYS A 259 -7.13 23.38 13.70
CA LYS A 259 -5.81 23.28 13.03
C LYS A 259 -5.55 21.87 12.49
N ILE A 260 -6.54 21.30 11.82
CA ILE A 260 -6.46 19.99 11.16
C ILE A 260 -6.04 20.19 9.70
N PRO A 261 -4.94 19.58 9.21
CA PRO A 261 -4.57 19.65 7.80
C PRO A 261 -5.60 18.96 6.89
N TYR A 262 -5.96 19.63 5.80
CA TYR A 262 -7.01 19.15 4.89
C TYR A 262 -6.76 19.41 3.40
N ALA A 263 -5.81 20.29 3.06
CA ALA A 263 -5.57 20.68 1.68
C ALA A 263 -5.19 19.50 0.80
N HIS A 264 -5.51 19.59 -0.49
CA HIS A 264 -5.05 18.60 -1.44
C HIS A 264 -3.55 18.70 -1.62
N ALA A 265 -2.84 17.58 -1.50
CA ALA A 265 -1.43 17.44 -1.84
C ALA A 265 -1.21 16.24 -2.77
N SER A 266 -0.51 16.46 -3.88
CA SER A 266 -0.12 15.41 -4.84
C SER A 266 1.38 15.42 -5.08
N PHE A 267 1.98 14.23 -5.22
CA PHE A 267 3.39 14.05 -5.58
C PHE A 267 3.47 13.16 -6.82
N GLY A 268 3.39 13.80 -7.99
CA GLY A 268 3.10 13.13 -9.24
C GLY A 268 1.74 12.43 -9.20
N LEU A 269 1.62 11.33 -9.94
CA LEU A 269 0.44 10.46 -9.90
C LEU A 269 0.54 9.37 -8.82
N ARG A 270 1.71 9.19 -8.21
CA ARG A 270 1.99 8.10 -7.27
C ARG A 270 1.32 8.31 -5.92
N ASN A 271 1.35 9.53 -5.40
CA ASN A 271 0.88 9.85 -4.06
C ASN A 271 -0.13 10.98 -4.06
N ARG A 272 -1.19 10.84 -3.28
CA ARG A 272 -2.19 11.89 -3.05
C ARG A 272 -2.67 11.86 -1.59
N ILE A 273 -2.83 13.03 -0.99
CA ILE A 273 -3.54 13.21 0.29
C ILE A 273 -4.61 14.26 0.07
N VAL A 274 -5.85 13.95 0.44
CA VAL A 274 -6.98 14.90 0.40
C VAL A 274 -7.94 14.59 1.52
N ARG A 275 -8.48 15.60 2.21
CA ARG A 275 -9.54 15.41 3.20
C ARG A 275 -10.89 15.78 2.59
N MET A 276 -11.77 14.79 2.56
CA MET A 276 -13.12 14.91 2.03
C MET A 276 -14.12 14.89 3.17
N PRO A 277 -15.17 15.72 3.16
CA PRO A 277 -16.27 15.53 4.10
C PRO A 277 -16.96 14.18 3.84
N LEU A 278 -17.56 13.60 4.87
CA LEU A 278 -18.54 12.53 4.73
C LEU A 278 -19.93 13.11 4.46
N LEU A 279 -20.92 12.27 4.22
CA LEU A 279 -22.32 12.68 4.12
C LEU A 279 -22.72 13.45 5.38
N LYS A 280 -23.49 14.53 5.19
CA LYS A 280 -23.91 15.41 6.28
C LYS A 280 -24.62 14.63 7.39
N GLY A 281 -24.15 14.80 8.62
CA GLY A 281 -24.67 14.09 9.80
C GLY A 281 -23.99 12.75 10.08
N THR A 282 -22.98 12.38 9.30
CA THR A 282 -22.13 11.19 9.52
C THR A 282 -20.69 11.62 9.80
N VAL A 283 -20.02 10.89 10.68
CA VAL A 283 -18.66 11.22 11.16
C VAL A 283 -17.67 10.07 10.97
N SER A 284 -18.18 8.87 10.69
CA SER A 284 -17.36 7.67 10.50
C SER A 284 -18.04 6.71 9.53
N MET A 285 -17.28 5.82 8.90
CA MET A 285 -17.76 4.82 7.94
C MET A 285 -18.37 3.61 8.65
N THR A 286 -19.46 3.85 9.36
CA THR A 286 -20.26 2.87 10.09
C THR A 286 -21.68 2.87 9.55
N MET A 287 -22.44 1.80 9.83
CA MET A 287 -23.80 1.65 9.28
C MET A 287 -24.80 2.74 9.70
N ASP A 288 -24.56 3.39 10.84
CA ASP A 288 -25.35 4.49 11.40
C ASP A 288 -24.67 5.87 11.24
N GLY A 289 -23.47 5.91 10.64
CA GLY A 289 -22.67 7.12 10.47
C GLY A 289 -22.09 7.69 11.77
N GLN A 290 -22.25 7.04 12.93
CA GLN A 290 -21.72 7.48 14.22
C GLN A 290 -20.31 6.90 14.47
N PRO A 291 -19.51 7.44 15.41
CA PRO A 291 -18.15 6.97 15.64
C PRO A 291 -18.05 5.44 15.79
N GLY A 292 -17.12 4.81 15.08
CA GLY A 292 -16.72 3.42 15.26
C GLY A 292 -16.02 3.17 16.60
N CYS A 293 -15.31 4.19 17.10
CA CYS A 293 -14.70 4.24 18.42
C CYS A 293 -15.11 5.50 19.18
N ARG A 294 -15.47 5.37 20.46
CA ARG A 294 -15.81 6.51 21.33
C ARG A 294 -14.60 7.38 21.67
N LYS A 295 -13.41 6.79 21.70
CA LYS A 295 -12.16 7.50 21.96
C LYS A 295 -11.57 7.99 20.63
N LEU A 296 -11.51 9.31 20.48
CA LEU A 296 -10.92 9.96 19.31
C LEU A 296 -9.39 9.80 19.28
N MET A 297 -8.82 9.99 18.09
CA MET A 297 -7.40 9.83 17.82
C MET A 297 -6.61 11.08 18.22
N GLY A 298 -5.43 10.89 18.83
CA GLY A 298 -4.52 11.97 19.21
C GLY A 298 -5.17 13.20 19.84
N ARG A 299 -4.94 14.37 19.25
CA ARG A 299 -5.46 15.66 19.75
C ARG A 299 -6.82 16.04 19.18
N ILE A 300 -7.47 15.12 18.45
CA ILE A 300 -8.73 15.38 17.75
C ILE A 300 -9.87 15.57 18.76
N GLN A 301 -10.65 16.64 18.59
CA GLN A 301 -11.79 17.00 19.45
C GLN A 301 -13.12 16.86 18.72
N ASN A 302 -13.18 17.28 17.45
CA ASN A 302 -14.36 17.10 16.62
C ASN A 302 -14.36 15.69 15.99
N PRO A 303 -15.36 14.83 16.27
CA PRO A 303 -15.46 13.54 15.59
C PRO A 303 -15.70 13.68 14.07
N ASP A 304 -16.34 14.77 13.63
CA ASP A 304 -16.63 15.03 12.22
C ASP A 304 -15.42 15.64 11.49
N LEU A 305 -14.40 14.81 11.25
CA LEU A 305 -13.24 15.18 10.44
C LEU A 305 -13.37 14.77 8.97
N GLY A 306 -14.55 14.29 8.57
CA GLY A 306 -14.73 13.58 7.32
C GLY A 306 -13.77 12.38 7.19
N SER A 307 -13.30 12.13 5.96
CA SER A 307 -12.33 11.10 5.62
C SER A 307 -11.13 11.72 4.93
N MET A 308 -9.97 11.73 5.59
CA MET A 308 -8.70 11.93 4.90
C MET A 308 -8.34 10.69 4.10
N ARG A 309 -8.26 10.85 2.78
CA ARG A 309 -7.94 9.81 1.80
C ARG A 309 -6.47 9.90 1.41
N ILE A 310 -5.71 8.84 1.65
CA ILE A 310 -4.28 8.75 1.28
C ILE A 310 -4.15 7.68 0.19
N LEU A 311 -3.65 8.06 -0.97
CA LEU A 311 -3.24 7.15 -2.04
C LEU A 311 -1.72 7.03 -2.05
N HIS A 312 -1.22 5.80 -2.13
CA HIS A 312 0.19 5.48 -2.34
C HIS A 312 0.29 4.28 -3.28
N LEU A 313 0.59 4.55 -4.55
CA LEU A 313 0.80 3.52 -5.57
C LEU A 313 2.17 2.85 -5.37
N PRO A 314 2.31 1.54 -5.64
CA PRO A 314 1.35 0.68 -6.38
C PRO A 314 0.14 0.17 -5.60
N HIS A 315 0.18 0.15 -4.26
CA HIS A 315 -0.57 -0.88 -3.55
C HIS A 315 -1.35 -0.42 -2.32
N SER A 316 -1.60 0.87 -2.11
CA SER A 316 -2.32 1.32 -0.92
C SER A 316 -3.26 2.49 -1.17
N TRP A 317 -4.45 2.39 -0.58
CA TRP A 317 -5.33 3.52 -0.26
C TRP A 317 -5.70 3.46 1.23
N ASN A 318 -6.05 4.60 1.83
CA ASN A 318 -6.33 4.68 3.26
C ASN A 318 -7.40 5.73 3.55
N HIS A 319 -8.17 5.51 4.61
CA HIS A 319 -9.21 6.42 5.11
C HIS A 319 -8.95 6.74 6.58
N CYS A 320 -8.81 8.02 6.92
CA CYS A 320 -8.54 8.46 8.29
C CYS A 320 -9.69 9.38 8.77
N MET A 321 -10.51 8.88 9.69
CA MET A 321 -11.61 9.61 10.34
C MET A 321 -11.19 10.08 11.74
N GLY A 322 -12.02 10.84 12.45
CA GLY A 322 -11.66 11.37 13.77
C GLY A 322 -11.42 10.29 14.85
N ASP A 323 -12.07 9.14 14.70
CA ASP A 323 -12.13 8.09 15.72
C ASP A 323 -11.30 6.85 15.42
N HIS A 324 -11.05 6.56 14.14
CA HIS A 324 -10.19 5.45 13.72
C HIS A 324 -9.66 5.64 12.29
N ILE A 325 -8.68 4.84 11.92
CA ILE A 325 -8.06 4.82 10.59
C ILE A 325 -8.23 3.43 9.97
N ILE A 326 -8.47 3.39 8.67
CA ILE A 326 -8.57 2.17 7.88
C ILE A 326 -7.45 2.19 6.83
N VAL A 327 -6.54 1.22 6.94
CA VAL A 327 -5.36 1.08 6.08
C VAL A 327 -5.52 -0.11 5.17
N PHE A 328 -5.42 0.11 3.85
CA PHE A 328 -5.49 -0.95 2.85
C PHE A 328 -4.13 -1.16 2.20
N THR A 329 -3.77 -2.42 1.98
CA THR A 329 -2.61 -2.81 1.19
C THR A 329 -2.98 -3.94 0.22
N VAL A 330 -2.45 -3.89 -0.99
CA VAL A 330 -2.76 -4.80 -2.10
C VAL A 330 -1.51 -5.60 -2.47
N TRP A 331 -1.54 -6.90 -2.28
CA TRP A 331 -0.38 -7.76 -2.49
C TRP A 331 -0.61 -8.70 -3.68
N PRO A 332 0.12 -8.51 -4.80
CA PRO A 332 0.06 -9.43 -5.93
C PRO A 332 0.54 -10.84 -5.52
N ILE A 333 -0.27 -11.86 -5.81
CA ILE A 333 0.05 -13.26 -5.50
C ILE A 333 0.41 -14.03 -6.77
N SER A 334 -0.38 -13.86 -7.84
CA SER A 334 -0.14 -14.40 -9.17
C SER A 334 -0.68 -13.45 -10.24
N ALA A 335 -0.56 -13.80 -11.52
CA ALA A 335 -1.13 -12.98 -12.60
C ALA A 335 -2.62 -12.69 -12.42
N GLN A 336 -3.37 -13.54 -11.70
CA GLN A 336 -4.82 -13.41 -11.54
C GLN A 336 -5.29 -13.59 -10.09
N GLU A 337 -4.40 -13.44 -9.11
CA GLU A 337 -4.75 -13.48 -7.69
C GLU A 337 -4.06 -12.34 -6.94
N THR A 338 -4.85 -11.68 -6.10
CA THR A 338 -4.42 -10.53 -5.32
C THR A 338 -4.95 -10.64 -3.90
N MET A 339 -4.10 -10.35 -2.93
CA MET A 339 -4.44 -10.35 -1.52
C MET A 339 -4.60 -8.92 -1.02
N VAL A 340 -5.80 -8.55 -0.60
CA VAL A 340 -6.08 -7.25 0.04
C VAL A 340 -6.05 -7.42 1.55
N THR A 341 -5.20 -6.66 2.24
CA THR A 341 -5.16 -6.61 3.70
C THR A 341 -5.67 -5.27 4.19
N THR A 342 -6.65 -5.31 5.09
CA THR A 342 -7.27 -4.12 5.71
C THR A 342 -6.99 -4.11 7.20
N LYS A 343 -6.55 -2.97 7.74
CA LYS A 343 -6.31 -2.79 9.18
C LYS A 343 -7.11 -1.61 9.71
N TRP A 344 -7.76 -1.82 10.85
CA TRP A 344 -8.43 -0.76 11.60
C TRP A 344 -7.56 -0.38 12.78
N ILE A 345 -7.24 0.91 12.89
CA ILE A 345 -6.32 1.45 13.87
C ILE A 345 -7.10 2.42 14.76
N VAL A 346 -6.99 2.21 16.06
CA VAL A 346 -7.62 3.02 17.10
C VAL A 346 -6.57 3.53 18.08
N HIS A 347 -6.95 4.45 18.95
CA HIS A 347 -6.10 4.87 20.06
C HIS A 347 -5.73 3.66 20.94
N LYS A 348 -4.47 3.55 21.40
CA LYS A 348 -3.96 2.38 22.12
C LYS A 348 -4.76 2.04 23.39
N ASP A 349 -5.22 3.08 24.09
CA ASP A 349 -6.01 2.94 25.32
C ASP A 349 -7.51 2.69 25.09
N ALA A 350 -7.99 2.69 23.84
CA ALA A 350 -9.38 2.32 23.56
C ALA A 350 -9.58 0.83 23.88
N VAL A 351 -10.67 0.47 24.54
CA VAL A 351 -10.95 -0.91 24.98
C VAL A 351 -12.10 -1.50 24.18
N GLU A 352 -11.88 -2.66 23.56
CA GLU A 352 -12.92 -3.42 22.85
C GLU A 352 -14.05 -3.82 23.81
N GLY A 353 -15.30 -3.69 23.36
CA GLY A 353 -16.50 -3.91 24.17
C GLY A 353 -16.87 -2.73 25.08
N VAL A 354 -16.05 -1.68 25.14
CA VAL A 354 -16.34 -0.45 25.91
C VAL A 354 -16.34 0.79 25.00
N ASP A 355 -15.22 1.02 24.32
CA ASP A 355 -15.02 2.17 23.44
C ASP A 355 -15.38 1.85 21.99
N TYR A 356 -15.19 0.60 21.57
CA TYR A 356 -15.50 0.15 20.22
C TYR A 356 -15.95 -1.31 20.20
N ASP A 357 -16.65 -1.68 19.13
CA ASP A 357 -17.01 -3.05 18.79
C ASP A 357 -16.41 -3.38 17.42
N VAL A 358 -15.69 -4.50 17.32
CA VAL A 358 -14.92 -4.86 16.13
C VAL A 358 -15.85 -5.19 14.95
N GLU A 359 -16.97 -5.87 15.19
CA GLU A 359 -17.91 -6.25 14.14
C GLU A 359 -18.57 -5.00 13.54
N ARG A 360 -19.07 -4.09 14.39
CA ARG A 360 -19.67 -2.82 13.97
C ARG A 360 -18.69 -1.95 13.19
N MET A 361 -17.44 -1.85 13.64
CA MET A 361 -16.42 -1.01 12.99
C MET A 361 -16.03 -1.53 11.61
N ARG A 362 -16.03 -2.85 11.42
CA ARG A 362 -15.68 -3.48 10.14
C ARG A 362 -16.84 -3.58 9.17
N GLN A 363 -18.07 -3.62 9.66
CA GLN A 363 -19.25 -4.02 8.88
C GLN A 363 -19.36 -3.37 7.50
N VAL A 364 -19.17 -2.05 7.40
CA VAL A 364 -19.26 -1.33 6.13
C VAL A 364 -18.20 -1.83 5.15
N TRP A 365 -16.93 -1.85 5.57
CA TRP A 365 -15.81 -2.19 4.70
C TRP A 365 -15.64 -3.70 4.46
N ASP A 366 -16.08 -4.56 5.37
CA ASP A 366 -16.17 -6.00 5.10
C ASP A 366 -17.20 -6.27 3.98
N ALA A 367 -18.34 -5.56 3.99
CA ALA A 367 -19.33 -5.65 2.91
C ALA A 367 -18.79 -5.05 1.59
N THR A 368 -18.20 -3.86 1.64
CA THR A 368 -17.61 -3.19 0.47
C THR A 368 -16.51 -4.01 -0.17
N ASN A 369 -15.54 -4.50 0.60
CA ASN A 369 -14.44 -5.32 0.08
C ASN A 369 -14.97 -6.61 -0.57
N ASP A 370 -16.00 -7.23 0.00
CA ASP A 370 -16.60 -8.43 -0.59
C ASP A 370 -17.35 -8.12 -1.91
N GLN A 371 -18.04 -6.97 -1.98
CA GLN A 371 -18.69 -6.49 -3.20
C GLN A 371 -17.66 -6.19 -4.29
N ASP A 372 -16.60 -5.46 -3.96
CA ASP A 372 -15.49 -5.13 -4.86
C ASP A 372 -14.81 -6.39 -5.40
N ARG A 373 -14.50 -7.35 -4.52
CA ARG A 373 -13.95 -8.64 -4.95
C ARG A 373 -14.82 -9.30 -6.01
N ARG A 374 -16.14 -9.38 -5.79
CA ARG A 374 -17.04 -10.03 -6.75
C ARG A 374 -17.00 -9.34 -8.11
N LEU A 375 -16.96 -8.01 -8.14
CA LEU A 375 -16.83 -7.22 -9.37
C LEU A 375 -15.49 -7.49 -10.06
N ALA A 376 -14.38 -7.43 -9.31
CA ALA A 376 -13.04 -7.67 -9.84
C ALA A 376 -12.88 -9.09 -10.40
N GLU A 377 -13.40 -10.10 -9.70
CA GLU A 377 -13.35 -11.51 -10.15
C GLU A 377 -14.15 -11.73 -11.43
N GLU A 378 -15.35 -11.18 -11.55
CA GLU A 378 -16.14 -11.29 -12.78
C GLU A 378 -15.50 -10.49 -13.93
N ASN A 379 -14.89 -9.33 -13.64
CA ASN A 379 -14.12 -8.58 -14.62
C ASN A 379 -12.93 -9.39 -15.15
N GLN A 380 -12.16 -10.04 -14.26
CA GLN A 380 -11.07 -10.93 -14.64
C GLN A 380 -11.55 -12.10 -15.51
N ARG A 381 -12.67 -12.76 -15.15
CA ARG A 381 -13.26 -13.83 -15.97
C ARG A 381 -13.63 -13.34 -17.36
N GLY A 382 -14.20 -12.14 -17.47
CA GLY A 382 -14.52 -11.50 -18.74
C GLY A 382 -13.28 -11.22 -19.57
N ILE A 383 -12.26 -10.62 -18.96
CA ILE A 383 -10.96 -10.32 -19.59
C ILE A 383 -10.29 -11.58 -20.12
N ASN A 384 -10.42 -12.72 -19.45
CA ASN A 384 -9.83 -13.99 -19.90
C ASN A 384 -10.41 -14.53 -21.22
N SER A 385 -11.57 -14.03 -21.67
CA SER A 385 -12.16 -14.42 -22.94
C SER A 385 -11.29 -13.98 -24.12
N SER A 386 -11.13 -14.82 -25.14
CA SER A 386 -10.48 -14.44 -26.40
C SER A 386 -11.20 -13.31 -27.15
N ALA A 387 -12.42 -12.97 -26.73
CA ALA A 387 -13.19 -11.86 -27.28
C ALA A 387 -12.90 -10.51 -26.59
N TYR A 388 -12.17 -10.50 -25.46
CA TYR A 388 -11.85 -9.24 -24.78
C TYR A 388 -10.99 -8.35 -25.68
N GLN A 389 -11.38 -7.08 -25.74
CA GLN A 389 -10.61 -6.00 -26.33
C GLN A 389 -10.67 -4.80 -25.39
N PRO A 390 -9.60 -4.00 -25.28
CA PRO A 390 -9.63 -2.77 -24.51
C PRO A 390 -10.85 -1.89 -24.82
N GLY A 391 -11.55 -1.48 -23.77
CA GLY A 391 -12.70 -0.58 -23.87
C GLY A 391 -12.35 0.83 -23.38
N PRO A 392 -13.09 1.87 -23.82
CA PRO A 392 -12.84 3.24 -23.38
C PRO A 392 -13.31 3.46 -21.95
N TYR A 393 -12.48 4.10 -21.13
CA TYR A 393 -12.86 4.63 -19.83
C TYR A 393 -13.72 5.89 -19.97
N SER A 394 -14.65 6.06 -19.04
CA SER A 394 -15.41 7.27 -18.81
C SER A 394 -14.48 8.41 -18.41
N LYS A 395 -14.43 9.46 -19.25
CA LYS A 395 -13.67 10.70 -18.95
C LYS A 395 -14.17 11.41 -17.69
N THR A 396 -15.39 11.11 -17.28
CA THR A 396 -16.11 11.78 -16.20
C THR A 396 -15.94 11.05 -14.88
N TYR A 397 -16.06 9.72 -14.88
CA TYR A 397 -16.09 8.92 -13.65
C TYR A 397 -14.78 8.14 -13.40
N GLU A 398 -13.99 7.87 -14.44
CA GLU A 398 -12.84 6.95 -14.39
C GLU A 398 -11.51 7.68 -14.66
N PHE A 399 -11.46 9.00 -14.46
CA PHE A 399 -10.21 9.76 -14.61
C PHE A 399 -9.13 9.30 -13.61
N GLY A 400 -9.53 8.83 -12.42
CA GLY A 400 -8.63 8.23 -11.44
C GLY A 400 -8.00 6.92 -11.94
N VAL A 401 -8.76 6.13 -12.71
CA VAL A 401 -8.28 4.91 -13.37
C VAL A 401 -7.28 5.26 -14.46
N VAL A 402 -7.59 6.23 -15.32
CA VAL A 402 -6.67 6.71 -16.36
C VAL A 402 -5.35 7.19 -15.73
N ASN A 403 -5.41 7.94 -14.62
CA ASN A 403 -4.22 8.41 -13.92
C ASN A 403 -3.38 7.25 -13.33
N PHE A 404 -4.03 6.21 -12.79
CA PHE A 404 -3.34 5.01 -12.32
C PHE A 404 -2.63 4.28 -13.46
N ILE A 405 -3.31 4.08 -14.59
CA ILE A 405 -2.73 3.42 -15.76
C ILE A 405 -1.62 4.25 -16.40
N ASP A 406 -1.74 5.58 -16.41
CA ASP A 406 -0.67 6.48 -16.86
C ASP A 406 0.56 6.41 -15.95
N TRP A 407 0.37 6.38 -14.62
CA TRP A 407 1.44 6.13 -13.66
C TRP A 407 2.13 4.79 -13.91
N TYR A 408 1.35 3.71 -14.01
CA TYR A 408 1.86 2.36 -14.27
C TYR A 408 2.65 2.31 -15.57
N SER A 409 2.09 2.87 -16.65
CA SER A 409 2.70 2.88 -17.98
C SER A 409 4.01 3.67 -17.98
N SER A 410 4.02 4.87 -17.38
CA SER A 410 5.20 5.72 -17.30
C SER A 410 6.31 5.05 -16.48
N ARG A 411 5.96 4.48 -15.32
CA ARG A 411 6.91 3.79 -14.45
C ARG A 411 7.51 2.57 -15.14
N MET A 412 6.66 1.72 -15.72
CA MET A 412 7.07 0.49 -16.39
C MET A 412 8.01 0.80 -17.56
N LEU A 413 7.65 1.75 -18.43
CA LEU A 413 8.49 2.14 -19.55
C LEU A 413 9.84 2.69 -19.10
N ALA A 414 9.86 3.57 -18.08
CA ALA A 414 11.10 4.12 -17.55
C ALA A 414 12.01 3.02 -16.97
N ASN A 415 11.44 2.06 -16.22
CA ASN A 415 12.20 0.97 -15.62
C ASN A 415 12.71 -0.06 -16.63
N LEU A 416 12.00 -0.22 -17.76
CA LEU A 416 12.44 -1.00 -18.91
C LEU A 416 13.43 -0.25 -19.82
N GLY A 417 13.75 1.03 -19.53
CA GLY A 417 14.62 1.86 -20.37
C GLY A 417 14.02 2.19 -21.74
N ALA A 418 12.69 2.18 -21.85
CA ALA A 418 11.97 2.46 -23.08
C ALA A 418 11.47 3.91 -23.12
N GLU A 419 11.42 4.48 -24.33
CA GLU A 419 10.88 5.83 -24.54
C GLU A 419 9.39 5.90 -24.12
N PRO A 420 8.96 6.96 -23.42
CA PRO A 420 7.56 7.13 -23.03
C PRO A 420 6.68 7.40 -24.27
N ALA A 421 5.43 6.93 -24.21
CA ALA A 421 4.43 7.31 -25.19
C ALA A 421 4.22 8.85 -25.20
N PRO A 422 3.82 9.46 -26.33
CA PRO A 422 3.64 10.92 -26.42
C PRO A 422 2.74 11.51 -25.33
N TYR A 423 1.69 10.79 -24.92
CA TYR A 423 0.75 11.24 -23.91
C TYR A 423 1.24 11.06 -22.46
N LEU A 424 2.35 10.35 -22.25
CA LEU A 424 3.01 10.19 -20.95
C LEU A 424 4.13 11.23 -20.74
N LYS A 425 4.45 12.04 -21.76
CA LYS A 425 5.47 13.09 -21.64
C LYS A 425 5.04 14.09 -20.55
N GLY A 426 5.86 14.20 -19.51
CA GLY A 426 5.59 15.07 -18.35
C GLY A 426 4.89 14.37 -17.18
N VAL A 427 4.48 13.10 -17.31
CA VAL A 427 4.08 12.29 -16.17
C VAL A 427 5.33 11.97 -15.35
N ALA A 428 5.43 12.54 -14.14
CA ALA A 428 6.59 12.36 -13.28
C ALA A 428 6.83 10.87 -12.94
N VAL A 429 8.08 10.45 -13.13
CA VAL A 429 8.67 9.17 -12.72
C VAL A 429 9.48 9.43 -11.46
#